data_AF-A0A2N3H1Y4-F1
#
_entry.id   AF-A0A2N3H1Y4-F1
#
_cell.length_a   1.000
_cell.length_b   1.000
_cell.length_c   1.000
_cell.angle_alpha   90.00
_cell.angle_beta   90.00
_cell.angle_gamma   90.00
#
_symmetry.space_group_name_H-M   'P 1'
#
loop_
_entity.id
_entity.type
_entity.pdbx_description
1 polymer ?
#
loop_
_entity_poly.entity_id
_entity_poly.type
_entity_poly.pdbx_seq_one_letter_code
_entity_poly.pdbx_strand_id
1 'polypeptide(L)'
;MTDKTEPTIPQAIPVQPPAPIPLAPQTSPAPRRKVWPWVVGVVVLLVLIGGCVGAVWILDNSVNSITEELLGEDGMAGLIGPTESVAWSGNGRYGVVQYLREYTYPSVAVWDSTTGETQTLDGYRVLFVESAAPVVWLEPVTDEEAEMGASVDTLGDALDHKPKRLVAWHLDDGSKPTDNVPSKWHAWPGPADSIAYLEINPLKGAGPSALLFNNKESHGEGVKAKMPETVITFVPIGWSASGRYFAIEDLIDESIYQEDDVSAGLSRRLVVFDVTTGEVVTSPLITSQDIAAPVAAWDGASDILFWPELVESPNGETVSVRFKSIEATGAVARDAFDANGWERPGDFSSVYQVNLLGWDPTGPIYSVEGRLWQIGADGFTDLGMSESYGPGAWYPGSGLLGVEYGYNDGPVSQEWIELVRSDIHGGNRETVWTSPKTDVEDPGF
;
A
#
# COMPACT_ATOMS: atom_id res chain seq x y z
N MET A 1 -46.99 -1.75 -77.47
CA MET A 1 -46.88 -1.33 -78.89
C MET A 1 -45.64 -0.47 -79.00
N THR A 2 -44.73 -0.86 -79.88
CA THR A 2 -43.45 -0.22 -80.24
C THR A 2 -43.66 1.18 -80.81
N ASP A 3 -42.77 2.14 -80.52
CA ASP A 3 -42.07 2.83 -81.60
C ASP A 3 -40.81 3.59 -81.18
N LYS A 4 -39.81 3.54 -82.07
CA LYS A 4 -38.51 4.21 -82.04
C LYS A 4 -38.66 5.65 -82.55
N THR A 5 -37.87 6.59 -82.02
CA THR A 5 -37.18 7.61 -82.86
C THR A 5 -36.09 8.36 -82.07
N GLU A 6 -34.85 8.24 -82.55
CA GLU A 6 -33.72 9.18 -82.40
C GLU A 6 -33.70 10.09 -83.65
N PRO A 7 -32.73 11.01 -83.88
CA PRO A 7 -31.98 11.93 -83.01
C PRO A 7 -31.96 13.37 -83.60
N THR A 8 -31.39 14.39 -82.93
CA THR A 8 -30.78 15.56 -83.63
C THR A 8 -29.76 16.31 -82.74
N ILE A 9 -28.54 16.47 -83.26
CA ILE A 9 -27.43 17.29 -82.71
C ILE A 9 -27.37 18.62 -83.49
N PRO A 10 -27.11 19.78 -82.86
CA PRO A 10 -26.66 20.97 -83.57
C PRO A 10 -25.20 21.38 -83.23
N GLN A 11 -24.37 21.27 -84.27
CA GLN A 11 -23.31 22.17 -84.77
C GLN A 11 -22.31 22.89 -83.84
N ALA A 12 -21.03 22.77 -84.24
CA ALA A 12 -19.89 23.59 -83.83
C ALA A 12 -19.62 24.75 -84.82
N ILE A 13 -18.62 25.59 -84.50
CA ILE A 13 -17.77 26.51 -85.31
C ILE A 13 -17.73 27.91 -84.63
N PRO A 14 -16.65 28.76 -84.67
CA PRO A 14 -15.24 28.60 -85.11
C PRO A 14 -14.16 29.04 -84.09
N VAL A 15 -12.91 28.68 -84.40
CA VAL A 15 -11.64 29.11 -83.78
C VAL A 15 -11.16 30.47 -84.31
N GLN A 16 -10.57 31.32 -83.46
CA GLN A 16 -9.82 32.53 -83.86
C GLN A 16 -8.47 32.63 -83.08
N PRO A 17 -7.31 32.73 -83.75
CA PRO A 17 -5.96 32.77 -83.12
C PRO A 17 -5.35 34.21 -83.11
N PRO A 18 -4.16 34.47 -82.51
CA PRO A 18 -3.99 35.22 -81.25
C PRO A 18 -3.24 36.58 -81.41
N ALA A 19 -3.21 37.40 -80.36
CA ALA A 19 -2.39 38.62 -80.30
C ALA A 19 -2.03 38.98 -78.82
N PRO A 20 -1.03 39.84 -78.54
CA PRO A 20 0.22 39.47 -77.86
C PRO A 20 0.30 39.90 -76.39
N ILE A 21 1.20 39.26 -75.66
CA ILE A 21 1.53 39.51 -74.24
C ILE A 21 2.23 40.87 -74.06
N PRO A 22 1.72 41.78 -73.21
CA PRO A 22 2.48 42.93 -72.71
C PRO A 22 3.22 42.58 -71.41
N LEU A 23 4.47 43.04 -71.32
CA LEU A 23 5.44 42.84 -70.24
C LEU A 23 4.96 43.36 -68.86
N ALA A 24 5.37 42.64 -67.82
CA ALA A 24 5.01 42.84 -66.42
C ALA A 24 5.47 44.19 -65.84
N PRO A 25 4.64 44.87 -65.02
CA PRO A 25 5.09 45.95 -64.14
C PRO A 25 5.87 45.40 -62.95
N GLN A 26 6.93 46.11 -62.56
CA GLN A 26 7.73 45.83 -61.37
C GLN A 26 6.86 45.82 -60.10
N THR A 27 6.79 44.66 -59.43
CA THR A 27 6.11 44.51 -58.14
C THR A 27 6.90 45.24 -57.06
N SER A 28 6.23 46.21 -56.42
CA SER A 28 6.67 46.83 -55.17
C SER A 28 6.91 45.78 -54.07
N PRO A 29 7.86 45.99 -53.15
CA PRO A 29 8.14 45.03 -52.09
C PRO A 29 6.94 44.88 -51.15
N ALA A 30 6.56 43.62 -50.88
CA ALA A 30 5.47 43.28 -49.97
C ALA A 30 5.73 43.79 -48.54
N PRO A 31 4.71 44.30 -47.82
CA PRO A 31 4.85 44.70 -46.43
C PRO A 31 5.18 43.47 -45.57
N ARG A 32 6.32 43.51 -44.88
CA ARG A 32 6.69 42.50 -43.88
C ARG A 32 5.59 42.42 -42.81
N ARG A 33 4.91 41.27 -42.71
CA ARG A 33 3.90 41.01 -41.68
C ARG A 33 4.55 41.15 -40.30
N LYS A 34 4.02 42.07 -39.50
CA LYS A 34 4.40 42.31 -38.11
C LYS A 34 3.97 41.09 -37.30
N VAL A 35 4.92 40.23 -36.91
CA VAL A 35 4.64 39.08 -36.03
C VAL A 35 4.20 39.64 -34.68
N TRP A 36 2.98 39.32 -34.26
CA TRP A 36 2.42 39.80 -33.00
C TRP A 36 3.15 39.11 -31.82
N PRO A 37 3.65 39.86 -30.83
CA PRO A 37 4.50 39.33 -29.76
C PRO A 37 3.85 38.20 -28.96
N TRP A 38 2.51 38.17 -28.89
CA TRP A 38 1.74 37.13 -28.20
C TRP A 38 1.87 35.75 -28.85
N VAL A 39 1.98 35.68 -30.19
CA VAL A 39 2.15 34.41 -30.91
C VAL A 39 3.55 33.84 -30.66
N VAL A 40 4.57 34.71 -30.60
CA VAL A 40 5.93 34.31 -30.21
C VAL A 40 5.95 33.85 -28.75
N GLY A 41 5.24 34.54 -27.86
CA GLY A 41 5.12 34.15 -26.45
C GLY A 41 4.48 32.77 -26.26
N VAL A 42 3.40 32.47 -26.99
CA VAL A 42 2.73 31.15 -26.93
C VAL A 42 3.62 30.05 -27.51
N VAL A 43 4.34 30.30 -28.60
CA VAL A 43 5.26 29.31 -29.18
C VAL A 43 6.45 29.07 -28.24
N VAL A 44 7.01 30.10 -27.63
CA VAL A 44 8.10 29.95 -26.65
C VAL A 44 7.61 29.21 -25.40
N LEU A 45 6.40 29.46 -24.92
CA LEU A 45 5.81 28.74 -23.80
C LEU A 45 5.55 27.27 -24.13
N LEU A 46 5.04 26.96 -25.33
CA LEU A 46 4.83 25.58 -25.77
C LEU A 46 6.15 24.83 -26.00
N VAL A 47 7.20 25.51 -26.48
CA VAL A 47 8.54 24.94 -26.60
C VAL A 47 9.19 24.73 -25.23
N LEU A 48 8.95 25.62 -24.25
CA LEU A 48 9.40 25.43 -22.87
C LEU A 48 8.67 24.28 -22.19
N ILE A 49 7.34 24.21 -22.30
CA ILE A 49 6.56 23.11 -21.72
C ILE A 49 6.90 21.78 -22.42
N GLY A 50 6.94 21.77 -23.76
CA GLY A 50 7.34 20.59 -24.53
C GLY A 50 8.80 20.18 -24.29
N GLY A 51 9.69 21.15 -24.05
CA GLY A 51 11.08 20.92 -23.67
C GLY A 51 11.23 20.38 -22.25
N CYS A 52 10.43 20.86 -21.29
CA CYS A 52 10.40 20.32 -19.93
C CYS A 52 9.82 18.90 -19.90
N VAL A 53 8.72 18.63 -20.62
CA VAL A 53 8.14 17.28 -20.71
C VAL A 53 9.07 16.33 -21.47
N GLY A 54 9.71 16.79 -22.55
CA GLY A 54 10.70 16.01 -23.29
C GLY A 54 11.99 15.73 -22.51
N ALA A 55 12.44 16.68 -21.68
CA ALA A 55 13.60 16.49 -20.81
C ALA A 55 13.31 15.49 -19.69
N VAL A 56 12.11 15.51 -19.10
CA VAL A 56 11.66 14.51 -18.11
C VAL A 56 11.60 13.12 -18.76
N TRP A 57 11.02 13.00 -19.96
CA TRP A 57 10.95 11.72 -20.67
C TRP A 57 12.31 11.16 -21.12
N ILE A 58 13.25 12.03 -21.53
CA ILE A 58 14.61 11.61 -21.90
C ILE A 58 15.42 11.25 -20.64
N LEU A 59 15.25 11.96 -19.52
CA LEU A 59 15.89 11.62 -18.26
C LEU A 59 15.38 10.26 -17.73
N ASP A 60 14.07 10.00 -17.73
CA ASP A 60 13.50 8.69 -17.37
C ASP A 60 14.03 7.55 -18.26
N ASN A 61 14.08 7.74 -19.58
CA ASN A 61 14.57 6.70 -20.48
C ASN A 61 16.10 6.51 -20.46
N SER A 62 16.87 7.55 -20.11
CA SER A 62 18.33 7.43 -20.01
C SER A 62 18.81 6.81 -18.70
N VAL A 63 17.98 6.85 -17.64
CA VAL A 63 18.21 6.12 -16.39
C VAL A 63 17.86 4.64 -16.59
N ASN A 64 16.78 4.32 -17.32
CA ASN A 64 16.42 2.93 -17.64
C ASN A 64 17.45 2.20 -18.52
N SER A 65 18.27 2.91 -19.31
CA SER A 65 19.30 2.27 -20.15
C SER A 65 20.64 2.01 -19.46
N ILE A 66 20.82 2.43 -18.20
CA ILE A 66 22.04 2.15 -17.41
C ILE A 66 21.83 0.95 -16.48
N THR A 67 20.58 0.54 -16.25
CA THR A 67 20.23 -0.54 -15.32
C THR A 67 20.42 -1.95 -15.91
N GLU A 68 20.48 -2.11 -17.24
CA GLU A 68 20.63 -3.43 -17.87
C GLU A 68 22.07 -3.99 -17.86
N GLU A 69 23.10 -3.18 -17.54
CA GLU A 69 24.51 -3.62 -17.58
C GLU A 69 25.13 -3.87 -16.19
N LEU A 70 24.36 -3.72 -15.10
CA LEU A 70 24.82 -3.87 -13.70
C LEU A 70 24.27 -5.10 -12.97
N LEU A 71 23.36 -5.87 -13.57
CA LEU A 71 22.94 -7.17 -13.07
C LEU A 71 24.02 -8.22 -13.40
N GLY A 72 25.13 -8.13 -12.69
CA GLY A 72 26.21 -9.11 -12.70
C GLY A 72 25.71 -10.46 -12.19
N GLU A 73 26.11 -11.50 -12.93
CA GLU A 73 25.88 -12.94 -12.80
C GLU A 73 26.19 -13.61 -11.43
N ASP A 74 26.37 -12.88 -10.32
CA ASP A 74 26.83 -13.44 -9.04
C ASP A 74 26.18 -12.79 -7.79
N GLY A 75 24.91 -12.40 -7.86
CA GLY A 75 24.12 -11.98 -6.69
C GLY A 75 23.19 -13.09 -6.24
N MET A 76 23.45 -13.70 -5.09
CA MET A 76 22.50 -14.60 -4.42
C MET A 76 21.22 -13.82 -4.07
N ALA A 77 20.29 -13.74 -5.02
CA ALA A 77 18.90 -13.42 -4.74
C ALA A 77 18.32 -14.59 -3.94
N GLY A 78 18.51 -14.55 -2.62
CA GLY A 78 17.61 -15.28 -1.73
C GLY A 78 16.21 -14.86 -2.11
N LEU A 79 15.35 -15.82 -2.45
CA LEU A 79 13.97 -15.58 -2.84
C LEU A 79 13.25 -14.67 -1.82
N ILE A 80 13.13 -13.39 -2.14
CA ILE A 80 12.21 -12.46 -1.47
C ILE A 80 10.99 -12.39 -2.39
N GLY A 81 10.20 -13.46 -2.40
CA GLY A 81 8.83 -13.40 -2.89
C GLY A 81 7.93 -12.84 -1.79
N PRO A 82 6.77 -12.23 -2.10
CA PRO A 82 5.87 -11.75 -1.06
C PRO A 82 5.53 -12.90 -0.10
N THR A 83 5.80 -12.70 1.18
CA THR A 83 5.31 -13.55 2.25
C THR A 83 3.78 -13.47 2.25
N GLU A 84 3.13 -14.62 2.36
CA GLU A 84 1.68 -14.72 2.52
C GLU A 84 1.27 -13.79 3.67
N SER A 85 0.25 -12.96 3.49
CA SER A 85 -0.11 -11.90 4.44
C SER A 85 -1.61 -11.76 4.57
N VAL A 86 -2.09 -11.39 5.76
CA VAL A 86 -3.52 -11.35 6.08
C VAL A 86 -3.93 -10.06 6.76
N ALA A 87 -5.13 -9.59 6.47
CA ALA A 87 -5.76 -8.47 7.16
C ALA A 87 -7.28 -8.60 7.22
N TRP A 88 -7.89 -7.80 8.09
CA TRP A 88 -9.33 -7.60 8.15
C TRP A 88 -9.73 -6.29 7.45
N SER A 89 -10.80 -6.34 6.66
CA SER A 89 -11.44 -5.18 6.04
C SER A 89 -12.91 -5.05 6.45
N GLY A 90 -13.45 -3.82 6.33
CA GLY A 90 -14.87 -3.58 6.52
C GLY A 90 -15.40 -3.91 7.91
N ASN A 91 -14.65 -3.50 8.95
CA ASN A 91 -14.94 -3.79 10.35
C ASN A 91 -15.00 -5.29 10.66
N GLY A 92 -14.00 -6.03 10.21
CA GLY A 92 -13.88 -7.47 10.46
C GLY A 92 -14.84 -8.33 9.63
N ARG A 93 -15.54 -7.75 8.66
CA ARG A 93 -16.42 -8.54 7.78
C ARG A 93 -15.61 -9.38 6.79
N TYR A 94 -14.58 -8.80 6.18
CA TYR A 94 -13.86 -9.44 5.08
C TYR A 94 -12.45 -9.82 5.52
N GLY A 95 -12.12 -11.11 5.46
CA GLY A 95 -10.74 -11.58 5.58
C GLY A 95 -10.05 -11.46 4.23
N VAL A 96 -8.91 -10.77 4.18
CA VAL A 96 -8.10 -10.57 2.98
C VAL A 96 -6.81 -11.34 3.16
N VAL A 97 -6.43 -12.15 2.16
CA VAL A 97 -5.15 -12.85 2.10
C VAL A 97 -4.44 -12.54 0.79
N GLN A 98 -3.21 -12.07 0.86
CA GLN A 98 -2.29 -12.04 -0.26
C GLN A 98 -1.39 -13.27 -0.19
N TYR A 99 -1.19 -13.93 -1.32
CA TYR A 99 -0.37 -15.13 -1.42
C TYR A 99 0.25 -15.27 -2.82
N LEU A 100 1.26 -16.11 -2.94
CA LEU A 100 1.81 -16.51 -4.23
C LEU A 100 1.09 -17.76 -4.73
N ARG A 101 0.45 -17.63 -5.89
CA ARG A 101 -0.05 -18.77 -6.64
C ARG A 101 1.06 -19.29 -7.56
N GLU A 102 1.26 -20.60 -7.56
CA GLU A 102 2.29 -21.26 -8.38
C GLU A 102 3.71 -20.75 -8.09
N TYR A 103 3.95 -20.29 -6.85
CA TYR A 103 5.20 -19.67 -6.36
C TYR A 103 5.66 -18.40 -7.10
N THR A 104 4.90 -17.89 -8.06
CA THR A 104 5.33 -16.77 -8.93
C THR A 104 4.29 -15.68 -9.07
N TYR A 105 2.99 -16.00 -9.04
CA TYR A 105 1.94 -15.02 -9.34
C TYR A 105 1.30 -14.46 -8.07
N PRO A 106 1.48 -13.15 -7.76
CA PRO A 106 0.82 -12.53 -6.62
C PRO A 106 -0.70 -12.56 -6.82
N SER A 107 -1.37 -13.09 -5.82
CA SER A 107 -2.80 -13.35 -5.84
C SER A 107 -3.43 -12.88 -4.54
N VAL A 108 -4.66 -12.39 -4.64
CA VAL A 108 -5.44 -11.88 -3.51
C VAL A 108 -6.73 -12.67 -3.42
N ALA A 109 -7.00 -13.27 -2.26
CA ALA A 109 -8.31 -13.83 -1.96
C ALA A 109 -8.99 -13.04 -0.84
N VAL A 110 -10.31 -12.93 -0.96
CA VAL A 110 -11.18 -12.27 0.00
C VAL A 110 -12.27 -13.24 0.40
N TRP A 111 -12.45 -13.42 1.70
CA TRP A 111 -13.51 -14.21 2.31
C TRP A 111 -14.48 -13.28 3.04
N ASP A 112 -15.78 -13.34 2.71
CA ASP A 112 -16.84 -12.63 3.43
C ASP A 112 -17.34 -13.50 4.59
N SER A 113 -17.04 -13.10 5.83
CA SER A 113 -17.41 -13.84 7.03
C SER A 113 -18.92 -13.91 7.29
N THR A 114 -19.71 -13.07 6.63
CA THR A 114 -21.18 -13.03 6.79
C THR A 114 -21.90 -13.97 5.83
N THR A 115 -21.38 -14.13 4.62
CA THR A 115 -22.00 -14.99 3.58
C THR A 115 -21.28 -16.33 3.41
N GLY A 116 -20.01 -16.41 3.82
CA GLY A 116 -19.12 -17.52 3.55
C GLY A 116 -18.60 -17.55 2.11
N GLU A 117 -18.89 -16.53 1.30
CA GLU A 117 -18.45 -16.45 -0.09
C GLU A 117 -16.99 -15.99 -0.19
N THR A 118 -16.30 -16.47 -1.22
CA THR A 118 -14.89 -16.14 -1.47
C THR A 118 -14.71 -15.63 -2.89
N GLN A 119 -13.84 -14.64 -3.05
CA GLN A 119 -13.43 -14.09 -4.35
C GLN A 119 -11.92 -14.09 -4.44
N THR A 120 -11.37 -14.42 -5.61
CA THR A 120 -9.92 -14.48 -5.84
C THR A 120 -9.56 -13.69 -7.09
N LEU A 121 -8.45 -12.97 -7.03
CA LEU A 121 -7.86 -12.21 -8.11
C LEU A 121 -6.38 -12.56 -8.24
N ASP A 122 -5.97 -13.03 -9.42
CA ASP A 122 -4.58 -13.26 -9.75
C ASP A 122 -3.97 -12.00 -10.41
N GLY A 123 -2.67 -11.79 -10.25
CA GLY A 123 -1.94 -10.68 -10.88
C GLY A 123 -2.14 -9.33 -10.20
N TYR A 124 -2.41 -9.33 -8.90
CA TYR A 124 -2.56 -8.12 -8.09
C TYR A 124 -1.74 -8.23 -6.81
N ARG A 125 -1.08 -7.15 -6.43
CA ARG A 125 -0.53 -6.96 -5.09
C ARG A 125 -1.43 -6.03 -4.29
N VAL A 126 -1.54 -6.29 -2.99
CA VAL A 126 -2.24 -5.46 -2.03
C VAL A 126 -1.30 -4.41 -1.50
N LEU A 127 -1.74 -3.16 -1.61
CA LEU A 127 -1.04 -2.01 -1.07
C LEU A 127 -1.59 -1.66 0.31
N PHE A 128 -2.93 -1.56 0.43
CA PHE A 128 -3.59 -1.22 1.68
C PHE A 128 -4.94 -1.92 1.81
N VAL A 129 -5.32 -2.20 3.05
CA VAL A 129 -6.65 -2.70 3.40
C VAL A 129 -7.31 -1.69 4.33
N GLU A 130 -8.48 -1.17 3.94
CA GLU A 130 -9.24 -0.28 4.82
C GLU A 130 -9.86 -1.11 5.95
N SER A 131 -9.43 -0.86 7.20
CA SER A 131 -9.95 -1.57 8.37
C SER A 131 -11.43 -1.23 8.65
N ALA A 132 -11.82 0.02 8.41
CA ALA A 132 -13.14 0.55 8.73
C ALA A 132 -14.19 0.43 7.60
N ALA A 133 -13.77 0.09 6.38
CA ALA A 133 -14.63 0.01 5.21
C ALA A 133 -14.23 -1.15 4.29
N PRO A 134 -15.16 -1.72 3.51
CA PRO A 134 -14.90 -2.93 2.72
C PRO A 134 -14.16 -2.60 1.42
N VAL A 135 -12.94 -2.07 1.53
CA VAL A 135 -12.11 -1.64 0.40
C VAL A 135 -10.69 -2.16 0.54
N VAL A 136 -10.19 -2.68 -0.58
CA VAL A 136 -8.79 -3.06 -0.74
C VAL A 136 -8.17 -2.24 -1.86
N TRP A 137 -7.00 -1.66 -1.60
CA TRP A 137 -6.20 -0.91 -2.54
C TRP A 137 -5.15 -1.83 -3.13
N LEU A 138 -5.11 -1.91 -4.46
CA LEU A 138 -4.30 -2.88 -5.18
C LEU A 138 -3.47 -2.19 -6.27
N GLU A 139 -2.46 -2.90 -6.72
CA GLU A 139 -1.75 -2.62 -7.96
C GLU A 139 -1.70 -3.87 -8.84
N PRO A 140 -2.07 -3.76 -10.14
CA PRO A 140 -1.86 -4.86 -11.07
C PRO A 140 -0.36 -5.13 -11.27
N VAL A 141 0.00 -6.40 -11.23
CA VAL A 141 1.37 -6.88 -11.47
C VAL A 141 1.44 -7.46 -12.88
N THR A 142 2.46 -7.08 -13.64
CA THR A 142 2.72 -7.63 -14.97
C THR A 142 3.41 -9.00 -14.89
N ASP A 143 3.27 -9.81 -15.94
CA ASP A 143 3.93 -11.13 -15.99
C ASP A 143 5.45 -11.03 -15.82
N GLU A 144 6.07 -9.99 -16.41
CA GLU A 144 7.50 -9.71 -16.28
C GLU A 144 7.91 -9.42 -14.83
N GLU A 145 7.13 -8.61 -14.10
CA GLU A 145 7.39 -8.32 -12.68
C GLU A 145 7.23 -9.55 -11.79
N ALA A 146 6.22 -10.38 -12.08
CA ALA A 146 5.99 -11.65 -11.38
C ALA A 146 7.14 -12.65 -11.62
N GLU A 147 7.61 -12.78 -12.87
CA GLU A 147 8.73 -13.65 -13.24
C GLU A 147 10.07 -13.19 -12.64
N MET A 148 10.30 -11.88 -12.52
CA MET A 148 11.53 -11.34 -11.94
C MET A 148 11.57 -11.38 -10.40
N GLY A 149 10.46 -11.74 -9.73
CA GLY A 149 10.36 -11.67 -8.27
C GLY A 149 10.56 -10.25 -7.73
N ALA A 150 10.34 -9.22 -8.56
CA ALA A 150 10.63 -7.83 -8.24
C ALA A 150 9.55 -7.16 -7.36
N SER A 151 8.58 -7.93 -6.87
CA SER A 151 7.50 -7.44 -6.02
C SER A 151 7.92 -7.47 -4.55
N VAL A 152 8.52 -6.38 -4.08
CA VAL A 152 8.93 -6.23 -2.68
C VAL A 152 7.74 -5.95 -1.75
N ASP A 153 6.59 -5.51 -2.28
CA ASP A 153 5.44 -5.16 -1.43
C ASP A 153 4.65 -6.37 -0.97
N THR A 154 4.72 -6.58 0.34
CA THR A 154 3.75 -7.41 1.06
C THR A 154 2.71 -6.50 1.69
N LEU A 155 1.49 -7.01 1.88
CA LEU A 155 0.48 -6.30 2.64
C LEU A 155 1.04 -5.94 4.02
N GLY A 156 1.24 -4.64 4.25
CA GLY A 156 1.82 -4.14 5.48
C GLY A 156 3.34 -4.11 5.50
N ASP A 157 4.04 -4.08 4.37
CA ASP A 157 5.45 -3.71 4.41
C ASP A 157 5.64 -2.24 4.83
N ALA A 158 6.86 -1.92 5.25
CA ALA A 158 7.23 -0.61 5.76
C ALA A 158 7.65 0.36 4.64
N LEU A 159 7.56 -0.09 3.38
CA LEU A 159 8.05 0.62 2.21
C LEU A 159 6.89 1.35 1.52
N ASP A 160 7.22 2.46 0.88
CA ASP A 160 6.31 3.19 0.02
C ASP A 160 6.98 3.41 -1.32
N HIS A 161 6.37 2.82 -2.34
CA HIS A 161 6.68 3.09 -3.72
C HIS A 161 5.56 3.90 -4.37
N LYS A 162 5.89 4.49 -5.52
CA LYS A 162 4.88 5.08 -6.38
C LYS A 162 4.27 3.98 -7.22
N PRO A 163 2.97 3.68 -7.08
CA PRO A 163 2.35 2.65 -7.90
C PRO A 163 2.34 3.10 -9.35
N LYS A 164 2.71 2.20 -10.27
CA LYS A 164 2.53 2.36 -11.72
C LYS A 164 1.05 2.54 -12.03
N ARG A 165 0.19 1.79 -11.32
CA ARG A 165 -1.26 1.92 -11.40
C ARG A 165 -1.95 1.54 -10.09
N LEU A 166 -2.61 2.51 -9.48
CA LEU A 166 -3.46 2.27 -8.31
C LEU A 166 -4.88 1.89 -8.75
N VAL A 167 -5.42 0.82 -8.16
CA VAL A 167 -6.83 0.44 -8.29
C VAL A 167 -7.47 0.22 -6.92
N ALA A 168 -8.78 0.43 -6.81
CA ALA A 168 -9.56 0.13 -5.62
C ALA A 168 -10.55 -1.01 -5.90
N TRP A 169 -10.70 -1.91 -4.94
CA TRP A 169 -11.67 -2.99 -4.98
C TRP A 169 -12.66 -2.85 -3.82
N HIS A 170 -13.91 -2.52 -4.16
CA HIS A 170 -15.01 -2.52 -3.21
C HIS A 170 -15.56 -3.93 -3.06
N LEU A 171 -15.56 -4.43 -1.82
CA LEU A 171 -15.87 -5.84 -1.53
C LEU A 171 -17.38 -6.08 -1.31
N ASP A 172 -18.16 -5.03 -1.15
CA ASP A 172 -19.56 -5.08 -0.72
C ASP A 172 -20.59 -4.87 -1.84
N ASP A 173 -20.15 -4.50 -3.04
CA ASP A 173 -21.03 -4.23 -4.19
C ASP A 173 -20.87 -5.23 -5.35
N GLY A 174 -19.97 -6.21 -5.20
CA GLY A 174 -19.67 -7.22 -6.23
C GLY A 174 -18.93 -6.65 -7.45
N SER A 175 -18.37 -5.44 -7.33
CA SER A 175 -17.55 -4.83 -8.39
C SER A 175 -16.20 -5.52 -8.54
N LYS A 176 -15.58 -5.31 -9.70
CA LYS A 176 -14.17 -5.66 -9.94
C LYS A 176 -13.28 -4.47 -9.54
N PRO A 177 -11.97 -4.70 -9.32
CA PRO A 177 -11.04 -3.60 -9.10
C PRO A 177 -11.14 -2.54 -10.21
N THR A 178 -11.11 -1.28 -9.81
CA THR A 178 -11.30 -0.13 -10.70
C THR A 178 -10.19 0.89 -10.54
N ASP A 179 -9.76 1.49 -11.65
CA ASP A 179 -8.82 2.61 -11.68
C ASP A 179 -9.48 3.97 -11.44
N ASN A 180 -10.82 4.00 -11.29
CA ASN A 180 -11.53 5.16 -10.78
C ASN A 180 -11.39 5.25 -9.26
N VAL A 181 -10.15 5.45 -8.82
CA VAL A 181 -9.79 5.50 -7.40
C VAL A 181 -10.29 6.80 -6.76
N PRO A 182 -11.01 6.72 -5.62
CA PRO A 182 -11.36 7.92 -4.88
C PRO A 182 -10.09 8.60 -4.34
N SER A 183 -10.13 9.92 -4.20
CA SER A 183 -9.00 10.67 -3.63
C SER A 183 -8.86 10.49 -2.11
N LYS A 184 -9.77 9.75 -1.48
CA LYS A 184 -9.86 9.57 -0.03
C LYS A 184 -10.30 8.16 0.30
N TRP A 185 -9.81 7.68 1.45
CA TRP A 185 -10.38 6.51 2.11
C TRP A 185 -11.78 6.83 2.61
N HIS A 186 -12.51 5.79 2.99
CA HIS A 186 -13.74 5.98 3.74
C HIS A 186 -13.45 6.68 5.07
N ALA A 187 -14.48 7.38 5.55
CA ALA A 187 -14.46 8.00 6.86
C ALA A 187 -14.12 6.95 7.92
N TRP A 188 -13.08 7.20 8.71
CA TRP A 188 -12.68 6.33 9.80
C TRP A 188 -13.28 6.83 11.11
N PRO A 189 -14.36 6.21 11.62
CA PRO A 189 -15.00 6.64 12.84
C PRO A 189 -14.11 6.36 14.05
N GLY A 190 -14.10 7.29 14.98
CA GLY A 190 -13.41 7.21 16.26
C GLY A 190 -14.33 7.50 17.44
N PRO A 191 -13.79 7.49 18.67
CA PRO A 191 -14.55 7.80 19.87
C PRO A 191 -15.15 9.23 19.85
N ALA A 192 -16.21 9.43 20.64
CA ALA A 192 -16.85 10.72 20.88
C ALA A 192 -17.36 11.47 19.62
N ASP A 193 -17.83 10.73 18.61
CA ASP A 193 -18.28 11.24 17.30
C ASP A 193 -17.14 11.88 16.48
N SER A 194 -15.89 11.48 16.74
CA SER A 194 -14.74 11.90 15.94
C SER A 194 -14.65 11.07 14.66
N ILE A 195 -14.17 11.68 13.58
CA ILE A 195 -13.99 11.04 12.28
C ILE A 195 -12.67 11.51 11.68
N ALA A 196 -11.92 10.59 11.08
CA ALA A 196 -10.69 10.86 10.37
C ALA A 196 -10.92 10.59 8.89
N TYR A 197 -10.42 11.49 8.05
CA TYR A 197 -10.43 11.36 6.61
C TYR A 197 -8.99 11.34 6.13
N LEU A 198 -8.65 10.28 5.42
CA LEU A 198 -7.32 10.05 4.88
C LEU A 198 -7.36 10.32 3.38
N GLU A 199 -6.47 11.19 2.89
CA GLU A 199 -6.41 11.54 1.48
C GLU A 199 -5.21 10.84 0.81
N ILE A 200 -5.46 10.24 -0.35
CA ILE A 200 -4.44 9.55 -1.14
C ILE A 200 -3.89 10.50 -2.20
N ASN A 201 -2.58 10.41 -2.44
CA ASN A 201 -1.95 11.02 -3.60
C ASN A 201 -1.02 10.01 -4.28
N PRO A 202 -1.46 9.34 -5.37
CA PRO A 202 -0.68 8.30 -6.03
C PRO A 202 0.64 8.80 -6.64
N LEU A 203 0.81 10.12 -6.80
CA LEU A 203 2.07 10.70 -7.26
C LEU A 203 3.14 10.77 -6.16
N LYS A 204 2.71 10.66 -4.89
CA LYS A 204 3.60 10.63 -3.74
C LYS A 204 3.97 9.20 -3.36
N GLY A 205 3.01 8.31 -3.37
CA GLY A 205 3.16 6.90 -3.01
C GLY A 205 1.83 6.18 -2.98
N ALA A 206 1.84 4.93 -2.55
CA ALA A 206 0.66 4.07 -2.46
C ALA A 206 -0.23 4.43 -1.26
N GLY A 207 0.36 4.93 -0.17
CA GLY A 207 -0.35 5.24 1.07
C GLY A 207 -1.09 6.57 1.11
N PRO A 208 -1.93 6.78 2.15
CA PRO A 208 -2.40 8.11 2.54
C PRO A 208 -1.26 9.12 2.69
N SER A 209 -1.52 10.38 2.31
CA SER A 209 -0.53 11.46 2.35
C SER A 209 -1.03 12.73 3.06
N ALA A 210 -2.31 12.78 3.42
CA ALA A 210 -2.87 13.84 4.25
C ALA A 210 -3.99 13.33 5.15
N LEU A 211 -4.21 14.05 6.25
CA LEU A 211 -5.17 13.69 7.28
C LEU A 211 -6.01 14.91 7.69
N LEU A 212 -7.31 14.70 7.80
CA LEU A 212 -8.30 15.67 8.26
C LEU A 212 -9.15 15.03 9.35
N PHE A 213 -9.34 15.75 10.45
CA PHE A 213 -10.22 15.34 11.54
C PHE A 213 -11.53 16.11 11.51
N ASN A 214 -12.63 15.46 11.86
CA ASN A 214 -13.89 16.12 12.16
C ASN A 214 -14.35 15.64 13.54
N ASN A 215 -14.66 16.57 14.42
CA ASN A 215 -15.10 16.28 15.79
C ASN A 215 -16.04 17.41 16.28
N LYS A 216 -16.65 17.21 17.45
CA LYS A 216 -17.58 18.20 18.04
C LYS A 216 -16.96 19.59 18.24
N GLU A 217 -15.67 19.65 18.56
CA GLU A 217 -14.94 20.89 18.80
C GLU A 217 -14.65 21.66 17.50
N SER A 218 -14.56 20.95 16.37
CA SER A 218 -14.29 21.54 15.04
C SER A 218 -15.50 22.22 14.39
N HIS A 219 -16.67 22.19 15.03
CA HIS A 219 -17.93 22.79 14.53
C HIS A 219 -18.28 22.44 13.07
N GLY A 220 -17.80 21.31 12.56
CA GLY A 220 -18.06 20.81 11.21
C GLY A 220 -17.14 21.36 10.10
N GLU A 221 -16.21 22.27 10.40
CA GLU A 221 -15.22 22.76 9.42
C GLU A 221 -14.09 21.75 9.18
N GLY A 222 -13.87 20.87 10.15
CA GLY A 222 -12.75 19.93 10.17
C GLY A 222 -11.41 20.59 10.48
N VAL A 223 -10.46 19.80 10.96
CA VAL A 223 -9.13 20.24 11.41
C VAL A 223 -8.10 19.45 10.61
N LYS A 224 -7.31 20.15 9.80
CA LYS A 224 -6.25 19.52 9.01
C LYS A 224 -5.05 19.21 9.90
N ALA A 225 -4.55 17.97 9.84
CA ALA A 225 -3.33 17.60 10.52
C ALA A 225 -2.12 18.36 9.92
N LYS A 226 -1.25 18.85 10.80
CA LYS A 226 0.01 19.50 10.44
C LYS A 226 1.07 18.43 10.24
N MET A 227 0.97 17.75 9.11
CA MET A 227 1.90 16.70 8.70
C MET A 227 3.34 17.23 8.73
N PRO A 228 4.29 16.55 9.41
CA PRO A 228 5.71 16.89 9.29
C PRO A 228 6.17 16.80 7.84
N GLU A 229 7.09 17.68 7.43
CA GLU A 229 7.59 17.73 6.05
C GLU A 229 8.29 16.43 5.61
N THR A 230 8.79 15.65 6.57
CA THR A 230 9.45 14.36 6.31
C THR A 230 8.46 13.23 6.00
N VAL A 231 7.16 13.40 6.29
CA VAL A 231 6.15 12.37 6.06
C VAL A 231 5.58 12.54 4.65
N ILE A 232 5.93 11.62 3.74
CA ILE A 232 5.44 11.62 2.36
C ILE A 232 4.09 10.91 2.28
N THR A 233 4.08 9.65 2.70
CA THR A 233 2.90 8.82 2.95
C THR A 233 3.02 8.14 4.31
N PHE A 234 1.96 7.47 4.74
CA PHE A 234 1.91 6.83 6.04
C PHE A 234 0.89 5.69 6.10
N VAL A 235 1.10 4.77 7.04
CA VAL A 235 0.08 3.80 7.48
C VAL A 235 -0.63 4.36 8.71
N PRO A 236 -1.98 4.37 8.72
CA PRO A 236 -2.72 4.77 9.91
C PRO A 236 -2.70 3.70 11.00
N ILE A 237 -2.36 4.10 12.22
CA ILE A 237 -2.50 3.27 13.42
C ILE A 237 -3.92 3.40 13.99
N GLY A 238 -4.49 4.61 13.91
CA GLY A 238 -5.87 4.88 14.29
C GLY A 238 -6.00 5.72 15.56
N TRP A 239 -7.15 5.59 16.20
CA TRP A 239 -7.59 6.41 17.33
C TRP A 239 -7.07 5.93 18.67
N SER A 240 -6.70 6.87 19.53
CA SER A 240 -6.47 6.59 20.95
C SER A 240 -7.77 6.27 21.69
N ALA A 241 -7.68 5.64 22.87
CA ALA A 241 -8.84 5.27 23.66
C ALA A 241 -9.75 6.45 24.02
N SER A 242 -9.18 7.63 24.28
CA SER A 242 -9.97 8.85 24.55
C SER A 242 -10.60 9.47 23.30
N GLY A 243 -10.12 9.12 22.11
CA GLY A 243 -10.43 9.79 20.85
C GLY A 243 -9.82 11.18 20.71
N ARG A 244 -9.02 11.65 21.69
CA ARG A 244 -8.33 12.95 21.60
C ARG A 244 -7.15 12.91 20.63
N TYR A 245 -6.58 11.73 20.39
CA TYR A 245 -5.39 11.57 19.58
C TYR A 245 -5.61 10.59 18.44
N PHE A 246 -4.86 10.80 17.37
CA PHE A 246 -4.77 9.89 16.23
C PHE A 246 -3.29 9.68 15.89
N ALA A 247 -2.90 8.43 15.67
CA ALA A 247 -1.54 8.06 15.35
C ALA A 247 -1.41 7.53 13.93
N ILE A 248 -0.26 7.81 13.33
CA ILE A 248 0.19 7.26 12.06
C ILE A 248 1.64 6.80 12.20
N GLU A 249 2.06 5.94 11.29
CA GLU A 249 3.44 5.53 11.09
C GLU A 249 3.87 5.97 9.70
N ASP A 250 4.97 6.72 9.58
CA ASP A 250 5.49 7.05 8.25
C ASP A 250 6.06 5.81 7.55
N LEU A 251 5.99 5.85 6.22
CA LEU A 251 6.55 4.82 5.37
C LEU A 251 7.91 5.25 4.82
N ILE A 252 8.76 4.27 4.57
CA ILE A 252 10.10 4.47 4.03
C ILE A 252 10.02 4.52 2.50
N ASP A 253 10.56 5.57 1.87
CA ASP A 253 10.64 5.65 0.41
C ASP A 253 11.51 4.51 -0.15
N GLU A 254 10.91 3.66 -0.99
CA GLU A 254 11.57 2.47 -1.57
C GLU A 254 12.84 2.84 -2.36
N SER A 255 12.88 4.03 -2.97
CA SER A 255 14.05 4.48 -3.74
C SER A 255 15.31 4.65 -2.86
N ILE A 256 15.12 4.91 -1.57
CA ILE A 256 16.22 5.00 -0.59
C ILE A 256 16.70 3.59 -0.20
N TYR A 257 15.84 2.57 -0.30
CA TYR A 257 16.16 1.19 0.04
C TYR A 257 17.03 0.51 -1.03
N GLN A 258 16.79 0.77 -2.32
CA GLN A 258 17.47 0.10 -3.43
C GLN A 258 18.92 0.58 -3.68
N GLU A 259 19.38 1.65 -3.04
CA GLU A 259 20.76 2.15 -3.16
C GLU A 259 21.72 1.42 -2.18
N ASP A 260 21.96 0.11 -2.37
CA ASP A 260 23.05 -0.81 -1.92
C ASP A 260 23.95 -0.55 -0.66
N ASP A 261 23.67 0.44 0.19
CA ASP A 261 24.48 0.79 1.38
C ASP A 261 23.61 1.03 2.62
N VAL A 262 22.43 0.39 2.67
CA VAL A 262 21.52 0.50 3.82
C VAL A 262 21.85 -0.51 4.91
N SER A 263 23.13 -0.62 5.26
CA SER A 263 23.52 -1.13 6.59
C SER A 263 23.32 -0.08 7.69
N ALA A 264 22.87 1.13 7.32
CA ALA A 264 22.65 2.26 8.21
C ALA A 264 21.18 2.76 8.18
N GLY A 265 20.38 2.35 9.16
CA GLY A 265 19.50 3.29 9.85
C GLY A 265 18.29 3.88 9.10
N LEU A 266 17.65 3.16 8.17
CA LEU A 266 16.26 3.49 7.82
C LEU A 266 15.43 3.41 9.10
N SER A 267 14.78 4.51 9.45
CA SER A 267 14.03 4.64 10.68
C SER A 267 12.69 5.25 10.35
N ARG A 268 11.63 4.61 10.84
CA ARG A 268 10.27 5.12 10.76
C ARG A 268 10.01 6.04 11.94
N ARG A 269 8.96 6.84 11.82
CA ARG A 269 8.43 7.69 12.87
C ARG A 269 6.99 7.33 13.11
N LEU A 270 6.70 7.10 14.37
CA LEU A 270 5.37 7.24 14.90
C LEU A 270 5.07 8.74 14.96
N VAL A 271 3.88 9.19 14.54
CA VAL A 271 3.44 10.58 14.66
C VAL A 271 2.07 10.60 15.30
N VAL A 272 1.93 11.31 16.41
CA VAL A 272 0.68 11.45 17.15
C VAL A 272 0.16 12.87 17.02
N PHE A 273 -1.09 13.02 16.60
CA PHE A 273 -1.77 14.30 16.45
C PHE A 273 -2.80 14.53 17.54
N ASP A 274 -2.92 15.77 18.00
CA ASP A 274 -4.11 16.23 18.71
C ASP A 274 -5.20 16.52 17.67
N VAL A 275 -6.33 15.83 17.77
CA VAL A 275 -7.37 15.85 16.72
C VAL A 275 -8.13 17.18 16.66
N THR A 276 -8.03 18.00 17.70
CA THR A 276 -8.71 19.30 17.78
C THR A 276 -7.87 20.41 17.21
N THR A 277 -6.55 20.34 17.37
CA THR A 277 -5.63 21.38 16.87
C THR A 277 -4.95 20.98 15.56
N GLY A 278 -4.91 19.68 15.27
CA GLY A 278 -4.14 19.09 14.17
C GLY A 278 -2.63 19.13 14.40
N GLU A 279 -2.16 19.59 15.56
CA GLU A 279 -0.74 19.68 15.89
C GLU A 279 -0.16 18.30 16.21
N VAL A 280 1.11 18.11 15.87
CA VAL A 280 1.88 16.96 16.34
C VAL A 280 2.18 17.14 17.82
N VAL A 281 1.79 16.15 18.62
CA VAL A 281 2.02 16.13 20.07
C VAL A 281 3.33 15.42 20.39
N THR A 282 3.59 14.29 19.73
CA THR A 282 4.84 13.54 19.86
C THR A 282 5.16 12.81 18.55
N SER A 283 6.45 12.54 18.31
CA SER A 283 6.90 11.79 17.14
C SER A 283 8.16 10.98 17.44
N PRO A 284 8.05 9.85 18.15
CA PRO A 284 9.20 9.02 18.44
C PRO A 284 9.65 8.23 17.21
N LEU A 285 10.94 7.91 17.20
CA LEU A 285 11.56 7.09 16.18
C LEU A 285 11.29 5.61 16.47
N ILE A 286 10.98 4.83 15.44
CA ILE A 286 10.91 3.38 15.45
C ILE A 286 12.23 2.89 14.86
N THR A 287 13.02 2.18 15.68
CA THR A 287 14.36 1.72 15.27
C THR A 287 14.37 0.29 14.71
N SER A 288 13.23 -0.41 14.74
CA SER A 288 13.12 -1.77 14.19
C SER A 288 12.81 -1.71 12.69
N GLN A 289 13.69 -2.31 11.89
CA GLN A 289 13.63 -2.25 10.43
C GLN A 289 12.81 -3.40 9.83
N ASP A 290 12.85 -4.59 10.43
CA ASP A 290 12.31 -5.82 9.84
C ASP A 290 10.85 -6.14 10.25
N ILE A 291 10.03 -5.12 10.54
CA ILE A 291 8.64 -5.34 11.01
C ILE A 291 7.65 -4.60 10.13
N ALA A 292 6.59 -5.31 9.72
CA ALA A 292 5.44 -4.77 9.01
C ALA A 292 4.84 -3.50 9.67
N ALA A 293 4.35 -2.57 8.85
CA ALA A 293 3.62 -1.40 9.28
C ALA A 293 2.09 -1.65 9.28
N PRO A 294 1.33 -1.17 10.29
CA PRO A 294 1.85 -0.49 11.47
C PRO A 294 2.44 -1.50 12.46
N VAL A 295 3.54 -1.14 13.11
CA VAL A 295 4.12 -1.94 14.21
C VAL A 295 3.57 -1.52 15.57
N ALA A 296 3.07 -0.28 15.65
CA ALA A 296 2.53 0.31 16.86
C ALA A 296 1.01 0.16 16.97
N ALA A 297 0.51 0.05 18.19
CA ALA A 297 -0.92 0.05 18.48
C ALA A 297 -1.22 0.77 19.80
N TRP A 298 -2.42 1.36 19.88
CA TRP A 298 -2.91 2.03 21.08
C TRP A 298 -3.28 1.01 22.16
N ASP A 299 -3.13 1.41 23.42
CA ASP A 299 -3.77 0.73 24.54
C ASP A 299 -5.29 0.80 24.42
N GLY A 300 -5.98 -0.22 24.97
CA GLY A 300 -7.43 -0.30 24.92
C GLY A 300 -8.14 0.69 25.84
N ALA A 301 -7.48 1.12 26.92
CA ALA A 301 -8.09 1.91 27.99
C ALA A 301 -7.43 3.28 28.21
N SER A 302 -6.20 3.47 27.73
CA SER A 302 -5.39 4.66 27.94
C SER A 302 -4.82 5.22 26.64
N ASP A 303 -4.39 6.48 26.67
CA ASP A 303 -3.75 7.12 25.52
C ASP A 303 -2.24 6.79 25.51
N ILE A 304 -1.90 5.50 25.50
CA ILE A 304 -0.54 4.98 25.46
C ILE A 304 -0.37 4.17 24.17
N LEU A 305 0.72 4.38 23.44
CA LEU A 305 1.12 3.56 22.30
C LEU A 305 2.18 2.56 22.71
N PHE A 306 2.08 1.34 22.18
CA PHE A 306 3.09 0.29 22.34
C PHE A 306 3.61 -0.16 20.98
N TRP A 307 4.89 -0.54 20.92
CA TRP A 307 5.48 -1.22 19.77
C TRP A 307 6.69 -2.06 20.18
N PRO A 308 6.95 -3.19 19.52
CA PRO A 308 8.17 -3.97 19.71
C PRO A 308 9.38 -3.34 19.00
N GLU A 309 10.55 -3.57 19.59
CA GLU A 309 11.87 -3.36 18.99
C GLU A 309 12.71 -4.61 19.21
N LEU A 310 13.25 -5.13 18.12
CA LEU A 310 14.23 -6.20 18.13
C LEU A 310 15.61 -5.61 18.45
N VAL A 311 16.22 -6.08 19.54
CA VAL A 311 17.54 -5.61 19.99
C VAL A 311 18.53 -6.75 19.85
N GLU A 312 19.49 -6.58 18.92
CA GLU A 312 20.59 -7.52 18.75
C GLU A 312 21.35 -7.72 20.06
N SER A 313 21.60 -8.98 20.39
CA SER A 313 22.50 -9.32 21.49
C SER A 313 23.94 -8.95 21.11
N PRO A 314 24.79 -8.56 22.08
CA PRO A 314 26.20 -8.22 21.82
C PRO A 314 27.03 -9.36 21.19
N ASN A 315 26.57 -10.60 21.27
CA ASN A 315 27.18 -11.77 20.66
C ASN A 315 26.64 -12.10 19.25
N GLY A 316 25.62 -11.38 18.75
CA GLY A 316 25.06 -11.56 17.40
C GLY A 316 24.28 -12.86 17.17
N GLU A 317 24.08 -13.68 18.22
CA GLU A 317 23.47 -15.01 18.09
C GLU A 317 21.97 -15.02 18.44
N THR A 318 21.51 -14.04 19.22
CA THR A 318 20.11 -13.90 19.66
C THR A 318 19.65 -12.46 19.58
N VAL A 319 18.35 -12.25 19.44
CA VAL A 319 17.72 -10.93 19.47
C VAL A 319 16.72 -10.95 20.62
N SER A 320 16.76 -9.94 21.49
CA SER A 320 15.77 -9.77 22.56
C SER A 320 14.71 -8.80 22.10
N VAL A 321 13.43 -9.08 22.35
CA VAL A 321 12.37 -8.11 22.07
C VAL A 321 12.21 -7.17 23.26
N ARG A 322 12.23 -5.86 22.98
CA ARG A 322 11.82 -4.83 23.93
C ARG A 322 10.52 -4.25 23.44
N PHE A 323 9.57 -4.04 24.34
CA PHE A 323 8.39 -3.25 24.03
C PHE A 323 8.64 -1.83 24.46
N LYS A 324 8.50 -0.89 23.53
CA LYS A 324 8.45 0.53 23.83
C LYS A 324 7.04 0.95 24.17
N SER A 325 6.96 1.99 24.97
CA SER A 325 5.72 2.67 25.31
C SER A 325 5.92 4.18 25.30
N ILE A 326 4.87 4.90 24.94
CA ILE A 326 4.81 6.36 25.08
C ILE A 326 3.37 6.79 25.35
N GLU A 327 3.16 7.65 26.35
CA GLU A 327 1.90 8.38 26.48
C GLU A 327 1.74 9.35 25.29
N ALA A 328 0.53 9.63 24.84
CA ALA A 328 0.28 10.51 23.69
C ALA A 328 0.94 11.89 23.84
N THR A 329 0.98 12.43 25.06
CA THR A 329 1.63 13.70 25.41
C THR A 329 3.06 13.55 25.95
N GLY A 330 3.60 12.33 25.91
CA GLY A 330 4.93 12.00 26.39
C GLY A 330 6.02 12.51 25.46
N ALA A 331 7.13 12.96 26.05
CA ALA A 331 8.27 13.47 25.29
C ALA A 331 9.28 12.38 24.87
N VAL A 332 9.29 11.23 25.55
CA VAL A 332 10.32 10.20 25.38
C VAL A 332 9.68 8.82 25.51
N ALA A 333 9.89 7.97 24.49
CA ALA A 333 9.54 6.57 24.53
C ALA A 333 10.43 5.80 25.52
N ARG A 334 9.83 4.90 26.29
CA ARG A 334 10.53 4.09 27.31
C ARG A 334 10.25 2.62 27.11
N ASP A 335 11.11 1.77 27.65
CA ASP A 335 10.80 0.34 27.77
C ASP A 335 9.52 0.18 28.62
N ALA A 336 8.52 -0.52 28.10
CA ALA A 336 7.20 -0.66 28.69
C ALA A 336 7.25 -1.38 30.04
N PHE A 337 8.17 -2.34 30.21
CA PHE A 337 8.35 -3.05 31.47
C PHE A 337 8.89 -2.10 32.54
N ASP A 338 9.91 -1.30 32.21
CA ASP A 338 10.48 -0.32 33.13
C ASP A 338 9.51 0.82 33.44
N ALA A 339 8.78 1.31 32.43
CA ALA A 339 7.87 2.45 32.57
C ALA A 339 6.65 2.13 33.45
N ASN A 340 6.14 0.90 33.36
CA ASN A 340 4.93 0.46 34.06
C ASN A 340 5.21 -0.44 35.27
N GLY A 341 6.48 -0.81 35.50
CA GLY A 341 6.87 -1.73 36.57
C GLY A 341 6.37 -3.16 36.35
N TRP A 342 6.24 -3.58 35.09
CA TRP A 342 5.80 -4.93 34.73
C TRP A 342 6.95 -5.93 34.75
N GLU A 343 6.61 -7.19 35.04
CA GLU A 343 7.55 -8.30 34.89
C GLU A 343 7.76 -8.62 33.40
N ARG A 344 9.02 -8.82 33.00
CA ARG A 344 9.35 -9.20 31.63
C ARG A 344 9.23 -10.72 31.46
N PRO A 345 8.44 -11.21 30.48
CA PRO A 345 8.39 -12.63 30.17
C PRO A 345 9.77 -13.17 29.76
N GLY A 346 10.10 -14.38 30.23
CA GLY A 346 11.35 -15.06 29.86
C GLY A 346 11.45 -15.34 28.36
N ASP A 347 10.31 -15.58 27.71
CA ASP A 347 10.20 -15.84 26.26
C ASP A 347 10.69 -14.67 25.39
N PHE A 348 10.82 -13.46 25.95
CA PHE A 348 11.22 -12.26 25.20
C PHE A 348 12.74 -12.13 25.05
N SER A 349 13.50 -13.09 25.59
CA SER A 349 14.97 -13.05 25.60
C SER A 349 15.64 -13.57 24.32
N SER A 350 14.92 -14.37 23.52
CA SER A 350 15.43 -14.95 22.26
C SER A 350 14.29 -15.05 21.25
N VAL A 351 14.11 -13.99 20.47
CA VAL A 351 13.02 -13.79 19.52
C VAL A 351 13.59 -13.39 18.17
N TYR A 352 13.24 -14.14 17.12
CA TYR A 352 13.46 -13.87 15.71
C TYR A 352 12.28 -13.11 15.08
N GLN A 353 11.05 -13.36 15.52
CA GLN A 353 9.85 -12.82 14.91
C GLN A 353 8.89 -12.22 15.94
N VAL A 354 8.46 -10.99 15.67
CA VAL A 354 7.39 -10.30 16.39
C VAL A 354 6.51 -9.52 15.41
N ASN A 355 5.19 -9.67 15.53
CA ASN A 355 4.23 -8.99 14.66
C ASN A 355 3.07 -8.42 15.48
N LEU A 356 2.62 -7.22 15.12
CA LEU A 356 1.31 -6.72 15.56
C LEU A 356 0.22 -7.50 14.82
N LEU A 357 -0.72 -8.10 15.56
CA LEU A 357 -1.87 -8.78 14.95
C LEU A 357 -3.07 -7.85 14.85
N GLY A 358 -3.22 -6.94 15.80
CA GLY A 358 -4.34 -6.00 15.83
C GLY A 358 -4.59 -5.48 17.23
N TRP A 359 -5.81 -4.99 17.42
CA TRP A 359 -6.22 -4.34 18.66
C TRP A 359 -7.54 -4.90 19.19
N ASP A 360 -7.64 -5.03 20.50
CA ASP A 360 -8.85 -5.37 21.23
C ASP A 360 -9.18 -4.27 22.27
N PRO A 361 -10.45 -4.09 22.69
CA PRO A 361 -10.78 -3.13 23.75
C PRO A 361 -9.99 -3.30 25.05
N THR A 362 -9.44 -4.49 25.34
CA THR A 362 -8.56 -4.70 26.50
C THR A 362 -7.08 -4.39 26.22
N GLY A 363 -6.70 -4.22 24.96
CA GLY A 363 -5.39 -3.74 24.51
C GLY A 363 -4.84 -4.47 23.27
N PRO A 364 -3.65 -4.07 22.80
CA PRO A 364 -3.08 -4.57 21.56
C PRO A 364 -2.58 -6.01 21.68
N ILE A 365 -2.61 -6.73 20.56
CA ILE A 365 -2.25 -8.15 20.49
C ILE A 365 -1.06 -8.33 19.55
N TYR A 366 -0.04 -9.01 20.05
CA TYR A 366 1.18 -9.33 19.32
C TYR A 366 1.39 -10.83 19.23
N SER A 367 1.98 -11.29 18.13
CA SER A 367 2.60 -12.60 18.05
C SER A 367 4.10 -12.44 18.32
N VAL A 368 4.65 -13.25 19.21
CA VAL A 368 6.09 -13.35 19.52
C VAL A 368 6.47 -14.82 19.39
N GLU A 369 7.24 -15.19 18.37
CA GLU A 369 7.56 -16.60 18.06
C GLU A 369 6.30 -17.50 17.94
N GLY A 370 5.22 -16.98 17.36
CA GLY A 370 3.94 -17.69 17.26
C GLY A 370 3.12 -17.75 18.55
N ARG A 371 3.68 -17.29 19.70
CA ARG A 371 2.91 -17.13 20.94
C ARG A 371 2.15 -15.82 20.93
N LEU A 372 0.88 -15.87 21.31
CA LEU A 372 -0.03 -14.74 21.34
C LEU A 372 0.08 -14.02 22.69
N TRP A 373 0.30 -12.71 22.65
CA TRP A 373 0.43 -11.86 23.81
C TRP A 373 -0.49 -10.65 23.70
N GLN A 374 -1.26 -10.39 24.76
CA GLN A 374 -2.03 -9.16 24.87
C GLN A 374 -1.41 -8.24 25.92
N ILE A 375 -1.25 -6.96 25.56
CA ILE A 375 -0.89 -5.92 26.53
C ILE A 375 -2.18 -5.43 27.18
N GLY A 376 -2.26 -5.46 28.50
CA GLY A 376 -3.34 -4.86 29.27
C GLY A 376 -2.81 -3.98 30.41
N ALA A 377 -3.72 -3.52 31.27
CA ALA A 377 -3.39 -2.58 32.36
C ALA A 377 -2.28 -3.09 33.33
N ASP A 378 -2.25 -4.41 33.57
CA ASP A 378 -1.31 -5.04 34.50
C ASP A 378 -0.09 -5.67 33.79
N GLY A 379 0.05 -5.47 32.47
CA GLY A 379 1.16 -5.97 31.66
C GLY A 379 0.76 -7.00 30.61
N PHE A 380 1.70 -7.90 30.29
CA PHE A 380 1.55 -8.88 29.22
C PHE A 380 0.81 -10.13 29.71
N THR A 381 -0.27 -10.48 29.01
CA THR A 381 -1.03 -11.71 29.23
C THR A 381 -0.72 -12.70 28.11
N ASP A 382 -0.24 -13.89 28.46
CA ASP A 382 -0.08 -15.03 27.53
C ASP A 382 -1.47 -15.56 27.17
N LEU A 383 -1.80 -15.50 25.88
CA LEU A 383 -3.07 -15.98 25.36
C LEU A 383 -3.00 -17.41 24.82
N GLY A 384 -1.79 -17.97 24.68
CA GLY A 384 -1.56 -19.30 24.12
C GLY A 384 -0.66 -19.28 22.89
N MET A 385 -0.55 -20.44 22.24
CA MET A 385 0.19 -20.58 20.98
C MET A 385 -0.77 -20.47 19.81
N SER A 386 -0.37 -19.73 18.77
CA SER A 386 -0.95 -19.86 17.44
C SER A 386 -0.29 -21.05 16.75
N GLU A 387 -1.09 -21.95 16.19
CA GLU A 387 -0.59 -22.99 15.27
C GLU A 387 -0.28 -22.43 13.88
N SER A 388 -0.70 -21.19 13.60
CA SER A 388 -0.34 -20.48 12.38
C SER A 388 1.12 -20.01 12.46
N TYR A 389 1.98 -20.66 11.68
CA TYR A 389 3.36 -20.26 11.42
C TYR A 389 3.36 -19.17 10.34
N GLY A 390 3.00 -17.93 10.70
CA GLY A 390 2.92 -16.86 9.71
C GLY A 390 2.32 -15.56 10.24
N PRO A 391 2.05 -14.59 9.36
CA PRO A 391 1.34 -13.38 9.73
C PRO A 391 -0.12 -13.69 10.08
N GLY A 392 -0.67 -12.82 10.92
CA GLY A 392 -2.02 -12.95 11.42
C GLY A 392 -2.67 -11.59 11.59
N ALA A 393 -4.00 -11.57 11.63
CA ALA A 393 -4.79 -10.37 11.82
C ALA A 393 -5.92 -10.61 12.82
N TRP A 394 -5.96 -9.83 13.89
CA TRP A 394 -7.01 -9.84 14.90
C TRP A 394 -8.03 -8.75 14.64
N TYR A 395 -9.32 -9.11 14.74
CA TYR A 395 -10.39 -8.11 14.84
C TYR A 395 -11.44 -8.49 15.91
N PRO A 396 -11.82 -7.56 16.81
CA PRO A 396 -12.76 -7.84 17.88
C PRO A 396 -14.11 -8.37 17.37
N GLY A 397 -14.56 -9.49 17.93
CA GLY A 397 -15.80 -10.17 17.54
C GLY A 397 -15.74 -10.95 16.23
N SER A 398 -14.71 -10.74 15.40
CA SER A 398 -14.50 -11.49 14.16
C SER A 398 -13.50 -12.63 14.37
N GLY A 399 -12.44 -12.41 15.16
CA GLY A 399 -11.47 -13.44 15.53
C GLY A 399 -10.09 -13.20 14.94
N LEU A 400 -9.20 -14.16 15.16
CA LEU A 400 -7.85 -14.19 14.61
C LEU A 400 -7.89 -14.85 13.24
N LEU A 401 -7.37 -14.19 12.22
CA LEU A 401 -7.00 -14.80 10.95
C LEU A 401 -5.53 -15.19 10.98
N GLY A 402 -5.21 -16.34 10.41
CA GLY A 402 -3.86 -16.81 10.19
C GLY A 402 -3.75 -17.58 8.88
N VAL A 403 -2.53 -17.70 8.38
CA VAL A 403 -2.20 -18.57 7.24
C VAL A 403 -1.60 -19.86 7.76
N GLU A 404 -2.07 -20.98 7.23
CA GLU A 404 -1.51 -22.30 7.50
C GLU A 404 -1.24 -23.06 6.20
N TYR A 405 -0.37 -24.06 6.29
CA TYR A 405 0.00 -24.91 5.17
C TYR A 405 -0.48 -26.34 5.42
N GLY A 406 -1.30 -26.84 4.50
CA GLY A 406 -1.77 -28.22 4.49
C GLY A 406 -1.01 -29.05 3.46
N TYR A 407 -0.81 -30.33 3.75
CA TYR A 407 -0.32 -31.31 2.78
C TYR A 407 -1.37 -32.41 2.62
N ASN A 408 -1.74 -32.72 1.38
CA ASN A 408 -2.59 -33.88 1.08
C ASN A 408 -1.73 -35.04 0.55
N ASP A 409 -1.80 -36.18 1.22
CA ASP A 409 -1.21 -37.45 0.78
C ASP A 409 -2.06 -38.09 -0.33
N GLY A 410 -2.09 -37.44 -1.50
CA GLY A 410 -2.65 -37.97 -2.74
C GLY A 410 -1.59 -38.62 -3.65
N PRO A 411 -1.97 -39.08 -4.86
CA PRO A 411 -1.01 -39.57 -5.86
C PRO A 411 -0.05 -38.47 -6.37
N VAL A 412 -0.34 -37.20 -6.08
CA VAL A 412 0.58 -36.05 -6.20
C VAL A 412 0.55 -35.35 -4.85
N SER A 413 1.73 -35.13 -4.25
CA SER A 413 1.85 -34.35 -3.02
C SER A 413 1.61 -32.89 -3.35
N GLN A 414 0.46 -32.35 -2.93
CA GLN A 414 0.08 -30.96 -3.20
C GLN A 414 0.04 -30.19 -1.88
N GLU A 415 0.83 -29.12 -1.79
CA GLU A 415 0.78 -28.14 -0.70
C GLU A 415 -0.40 -27.17 -0.93
N TRP A 416 -1.13 -26.89 0.14
CA TRP A 416 -2.28 -25.99 0.16
C TRP A 416 -1.99 -24.83 1.09
N ILE A 417 -2.40 -23.63 0.68
CA ILE A 417 -2.55 -22.51 1.59
C ILE A 417 -3.96 -22.50 2.16
N GLU A 418 -4.07 -22.39 3.47
CA GLU A 418 -5.32 -22.30 4.20
C GLU A 418 -5.41 -20.94 4.90
N LEU A 419 -6.52 -20.23 4.69
CA LEU A 419 -6.90 -19.12 5.55
C LEU A 419 -7.71 -19.71 6.71
N VAL A 420 -7.20 -19.54 7.91
CA VAL A 420 -7.75 -20.12 9.13
C VAL A 420 -8.27 -18.99 10.01
N ARG A 421 -9.45 -19.22 10.58
CA ARG A 421 -10.04 -18.38 11.61
C ARG A 421 -10.00 -19.11 12.96
N SER A 422 -9.61 -18.40 14.00
CA SER A 422 -9.62 -18.89 15.38
C SER A 422 -10.09 -17.82 16.37
N ASP A 423 -10.30 -18.22 17.62
CA ASP A 423 -10.51 -17.29 18.72
C ASP A 423 -9.19 -16.64 19.17
N ILE A 424 -9.27 -15.73 20.14
CA ILE A 424 -8.12 -14.96 20.65
C ILE A 424 -7.02 -15.83 21.28
N HIS A 425 -7.36 -17.06 21.66
CA HIS A 425 -6.44 -18.02 22.27
C HIS A 425 -5.88 -19.03 21.26
N GLY A 426 -6.15 -18.83 19.96
CA GLY A 426 -5.84 -19.80 18.91
C GLY A 426 -6.77 -21.02 18.91
N GLY A 427 -7.84 -21.01 19.70
CA GLY A 427 -8.83 -22.09 19.79
C GLY A 427 -9.97 -21.96 18.77
N ASN A 428 -10.93 -22.89 18.82
CA ASN A 428 -12.13 -22.90 17.94
C ASN A 428 -11.81 -22.73 16.45
N ARG A 429 -10.74 -23.41 16.00
CA ARG A 429 -10.15 -23.29 14.67
C ARG A 429 -11.10 -23.75 13.55
N GLU A 430 -11.20 -22.93 12.51
CA GLU A 430 -11.99 -23.19 11.30
C GLU A 430 -11.20 -22.75 10.06
N THR A 431 -10.98 -23.66 9.11
CA THR A 431 -10.46 -23.31 7.78
C THR A 431 -11.59 -22.69 6.96
N VAL A 432 -11.44 -21.42 6.59
CA VAL A 432 -12.50 -20.62 5.94
C VAL A 432 -12.28 -20.43 4.44
N TRP A 433 -11.05 -20.62 3.97
CA TRP A 433 -10.70 -20.62 2.56
C TRP A 433 -9.44 -21.46 2.34
N THR A 434 -9.32 -22.06 1.15
CA THR A 434 -8.15 -22.85 0.75
C THR A 434 -7.83 -22.59 -0.72
N SER A 435 -6.55 -22.52 -1.06
CA SER A 435 -6.07 -22.54 -2.45
C SER A 435 -4.91 -23.52 -2.58
N PRO A 436 -4.76 -24.18 -3.74
CA PRO A 436 -3.52 -24.87 -4.03
C PRO A 436 -2.37 -23.84 -4.07
N LYS A 437 -1.20 -24.23 -3.58
CA LYS A 437 0.05 -23.48 -3.79
C LYS A 437 0.62 -23.82 -5.18
N THR A 438 0.54 -25.11 -5.57
CA THR A 438 0.93 -25.78 -6.86
C THR A 438 2.36 -25.52 -7.34
N ASP A 439 3.10 -26.44 -7.94
CA ASP A 439 3.37 -27.86 -7.68
C ASP A 439 4.91 -27.91 -7.60
N VAL A 440 5.49 -28.68 -6.67
CA VAL A 440 6.89 -29.07 -6.84
C VAL A 440 6.87 -30.02 -8.04
N GLU A 441 7.30 -29.56 -9.22
CA GLU A 441 7.85 -30.50 -10.20
C GLU A 441 9.01 -31.19 -9.49
N ASP A 442 8.75 -32.36 -8.90
CA ASP A 442 9.79 -33.22 -8.37
C ASP A 442 10.57 -33.74 -9.59
N PRO A 443 11.79 -33.26 -9.87
CA PRO A 443 12.59 -33.79 -10.96
C PRO A 443 13.26 -35.12 -10.54
N GLY A 444 12.97 -35.63 -9.34
CA GLY A 444 13.79 -36.58 -8.61
C GLY A 444 13.06 -37.84 -8.14
N PHE A 445 12.45 -38.59 -9.05
CA PHE A 445 12.26 -40.05 -8.91
C PHE A 445 12.77 -40.83 -10.14
#